data_AF-A0A6M8MLM1-F1
#
_entry.id   AF-A0A6M8MLM1-F1
#
_cell.length_a   1.000
_cell.length_b   1.000
_cell.length_c   1.000
_cell.angle_alpha   90.00
_cell.angle_beta   90.00
_cell.angle_gamma   90.00
#
_symmetry.space_group_name_H-M   'P 1'
#
loop_
_entity.id
_entity.type
_entity.pdbx_description
1 polymer ?
#
loop_
_entity_poly.entity_id
_entity_poly.type
_entity_poly.pdbx_seq_one_letter_code
_entity_poly.pdbx_strand_id
1 'polypeptide(L)'
;MEDFERTLHREVKAGGGTALAKRIGVNETRLLDCANPNREAHRMNLELFGQVLTHLSDAGRRSVLAALANEFGFDIIPRVTPPPQALTASLINVGKEVADLTIAVHQALGDNHVSTFEKSQIRVEIDHVRKSLDVMDASVRAA
;
A
#
# COMPACT_ATOMS: atom_id res chain seq x y z
N MET A 1 14.59 -11.01 4.98
CA MET A 1 14.11 -11.70 3.77
C MET A 1 13.16 -12.86 4.08
N GLU A 2 13.33 -13.49 5.25
CA GLU A 2 12.57 -14.68 5.65
C GLU A 2 11.06 -14.45 5.75
N ASP A 3 10.62 -13.28 6.22
CA ASP A 3 9.19 -12.97 6.37
C ASP A 3 8.49 -12.84 5.02
N PHE A 4 9.15 -12.21 4.05
CA PHE A 4 8.68 -12.17 2.67
C PHE A 4 8.57 -13.57 2.06
N GLU A 5 9.61 -14.39 2.15
CA GLU A 5 9.64 -15.72 1.52
C GLU A 5 8.59 -16.65 2.14
N ARG A 6 8.41 -16.60 3.46
CA ARG A 6 7.36 -17.35 4.16
C ARG A 6 5.97 -16.87 3.74
N THR A 7 5.77 -15.56 3.61
CA THR A 7 4.50 -14.98 3.17
C THR A 7 4.19 -15.40 1.74
N LEU A 8 5.16 -15.29 0.83
CA LEU A 8 5.04 -15.74 -0.56
C LEU A 8 4.65 -17.21 -0.66
N HIS A 9 5.33 -18.09 0.07
CA HIS A 9 5.01 -19.52 0.10
C HIS A 9 3.59 -19.79 0.58
N ARG A 10 3.18 -19.10 1.66
CA ARG A 10 1.85 -19.24 2.25
C ARG A 10 0.77 -18.82 1.25
N GLU A 11 0.93 -17.67 0.60
CA GLU A 11 -0.05 -17.17 -0.36
C GLU A 11 -0.10 -18.02 -1.64
N VAL A 12 1.03 -18.54 -2.11
CA VAL A 12 1.07 -19.51 -3.24
C VAL A 12 0.31 -20.80 -2.90
N LYS A 13 0.46 -21.31 -1.68
CA LYS A 13 -0.31 -22.47 -1.19
C LYS A 13 -1.79 -22.15 -1.05
N ALA A 14 -2.14 -21.00 -0.46
CA ALA A 14 -3.51 -20.55 -0.26
C ALA A 14 -4.24 -20.29 -1.59
N GLY A 15 -3.52 -19.84 -2.63
CA GLY A 15 -4.00 -19.70 -4.00
C GLY A 15 -4.32 -21.02 -4.71
N GLY A 16 -4.18 -22.15 -4.02
CA GLY A 16 -4.58 -23.47 -4.47
C GLY A 16 -3.53 -24.20 -5.30
N GLY A 17 -2.24 -23.88 -5.16
CA GLY A 17 -1.09 -24.63 -5.72
C GLY A 17 -1.29 -25.02 -7.19
N THR A 18 -1.85 -26.21 -7.44
CA THR A 18 -2.35 -26.71 -8.73
C THR A 18 -3.15 -25.69 -9.55
N ALA A 19 -4.13 -25.01 -8.94
CA ALA A 19 -5.00 -24.06 -9.65
C ALA A 19 -4.27 -22.77 -10.05
N LEU A 20 -3.34 -22.32 -9.20
CA LEU A 20 -2.49 -21.18 -9.49
C LEU A 20 -1.45 -21.52 -10.57
N ALA A 21 -0.80 -22.69 -10.45
CA ALA A 21 0.17 -23.19 -11.42
C ALA A 21 -0.45 -23.35 -12.82
N LYS A 22 -1.68 -23.89 -12.91
CA LYS A 22 -2.43 -23.99 -14.17
C LYS A 22 -2.73 -22.61 -14.78
N ARG A 23 -3.13 -21.62 -13.98
CA ARG A 23 -3.41 -20.25 -14.47
C ARG A 23 -2.16 -19.56 -14.99
N ILE A 24 -1.02 -19.82 -14.36
CA ILE A 24 0.29 -19.27 -14.74
C ILE A 24 0.90 -20.04 -15.94
N GLY A 25 0.51 -21.30 -16.15
CA GLY A 25 1.08 -22.16 -17.20
C GLY A 25 2.40 -22.84 -16.79
N VAL A 26 2.64 -23.02 -15.49
CA VAL A 26 3.86 -23.65 -14.96
C VAL A 26 3.54 -24.97 -14.26
N ASN A 27 4.56 -25.82 -14.13
CA ASN A 27 4.46 -27.03 -13.32
C ASN A 27 4.26 -26.65 -11.84
N GLU A 28 3.26 -27.24 -11.19
CA GLU A 28 2.95 -27.00 -9.77
C GLU A 28 4.14 -27.29 -8.85
N THR A 29 4.81 -28.43 -9.05
CA THR A 29 5.99 -28.79 -8.26
C THR A 29 7.06 -27.73 -8.40
N ARG A 30 7.33 -27.26 -9.64
CA ARG A 30 8.29 -26.18 -9.87
C ARG A 30 7.90 -24.89 -9.14
N LEU A 31 6.63 -24.50 -9.19
CA LEU A 31 6.13 -23.31 -8.51
C LEU A 31 6.29 -23.40 -6.99
N LEU A 32 5.87 -24.52 -6.39
CA LEU A 32 5.97 -24.76 -4.95
C LEU A 32 7.44 -24.86 -4.49
N ASP A 33 8.30 -25.42 -5.32
CA ASP A 33 9.71 -25.57 -5.03
C ASP A 33 10.45 -24.23 -5.05
N CYS A 34 10.13 -23.38 -6.04
CA CYS A 34 10.65 -22.03 -6.13
C CYS A 34 10.15 -21.11 -5.01
N ALA A 35 8.93 -21.32 -4.51
CA ALA A 35 8.33 -20.50 -3.47
C ALA A 35 8.69 -20.92 -2.03
N ASN A 36 9.20 -22.14 -1.83
CA ASN A 36 9.38 -22.71 -0.49
C ASN A 36 10.74 -22.34 0.13
N PRO A 37 10.80 -21.47 1.16
CA PRO A 37 12.06 -21.08 1.79
C PRO A 37 12.84 -22.24 2.43
N ASN A 38 12.18 -23.36 2.73
CA ASN A 38 12.83 -24.52 3.35
C ASN A 38 13.62 -25.38 2.36
N ARG A 39 13.65 -25.06 1.06
CA ARG A 39 14.44 -25.80 0.07
C ARG A 39 15.70 -25.04 -0.28
N GLU A 40 16.88 -25.65 -0.21
CA GLU A 40 18.15 -24.97 -0.52
C GLU A 40 18.20 -24.33 -1.92
N ALA A 41 17.50 -24.90 -2.89
CA ALA A 41 17.45 -24.39 -4.27
C ALA A 41 16.25 -23.47 -4.55
N HIS A 42 15.55 -22.96 -3.52
CA HIS A 42 14.42 -22.06 -3.73
C HIS A 42 14.91 -20.76 -4.38
N ARG A 43 14.61 -20.61 -5.66
CA ARG A 43 14.94 -19.41 -6.45
C ARG A 43 13.74 -19.03 -7.28
N MET A 44 12.97 -18.07 -6.76
CA MET A 44 11.92 -17.45 -7.55
C MET A 44 12.53 -16.36 -8.41
N ASN A 45 12.41 -16.50 -9.73
CA ASN A 45 12.82 -15.45 -10.65
C ASN A 45 11.76 -14.33 -10.73
N LEU A 46 12.15 -13.18 -11.23
CA LEU A 46 11.29 -11.99 -11.29
C LEU A 46 10.04 -12.21 -12.16
N GLU A 47 10.19 -12.95 -13.27
CA GLU A 47 9.09 -13.25 -14.19
C GLU A 47 8.00 -14.10 -13.50
N LEU A 48 8.38 -15.21 -12.88
CA LEU A 48 7.47 -16.09 -12.15
C LEU A 48 6.85 -15.38 -10.96
N PHE A 49 7.63 -14.55 -10.26
CA PHE A 49 7.11 -13.70 -9.18
C PHE A 49 6.00 -12.76 -9.69
N GLY A 50 6.24 -12.06 -10.80
CA GLY A 50 5.25 -11.17 -11.41
C GLY A 50 3.97 -11.91 -11.85
N GLN A 51 4.13 -13.11 -12.41
CA GLN A 51 2.99 -13.97 -12.76
C GLN A 51 2.21 -14.41 -11.52
N VAL A 52 2.89 -14.85 -10.46
CA VAL A 52 2.25 -15.20 -9.18
C VAL A 52 1.45 -14.02 -8.64
N LEU A 53 2.06 -12.84 -8.53
CA LEU A 53 1.37 -11.64 -8.05
C LEU A 53 0.10 -11.34 -8.87
N THR A 54 0.15 -11.49 -10.19
CA THR A 54 -1.00 -11.22 -11.07
C THR A 54 -2.18 -12.17 -10.80
N HIS A 55 -1.92 -13.41 -10.41
CA HIS A 55 -2.97 -14.43 -10.22
C HIS A 55 -3.38 -14.68 -8.76
N LEU A 56 -2.67 -14.11 -7.79
CA LEU A 56 -3.11 -14.07 -6.38
C LEU A 56 -4.37 -13.21 -6.22
N SER A 57 -5.11 -13.48 -5.14
CA SER A 57 -6.19 -12.60 -4.69
C SER A 57 -5.62 -11.23 -4.29
N ASP A 58 -6.44 -10.18 -4.30
CA ASP A 58 -5.97 -8.84 -3.92
C ASP A 58 -5.41 -8.81 -2.48
N ALA A 59 -6.02 -9.55 -1.56
CA ALA A 59 -5.53 -9.72 -0.19
C ALA A 59 -4.16 -10.40 -0.14
N GLY A 60 -3.98 -11.51 -0.88
CA GLY A 60 -2.70 -12.24 -0.93
C GLY A 60 -1.60 -11.42 -1.62
N ARG A 61 -1.92 -10.78 -2.75
CA ARG A 61 -1.02 -9.87 -3.48
C ARG A 61 -0.54 -8.74 -2.57
N ARG A 62 -1.46 -8.09 -1.84
CA ARG A 62 -1.11 -7.04 -0.87
C ARG A 62 -0.22 -7.58 0.25
N SER A 63 -0.52 -8.76 0.79
CA SER A 63 0.28 -9.37 1.85
C SER A 63 1.72 -9.63 1.39
N VAL A 64 1.91 -10.22 0.20
CA VAL A 64 3.25 -10.51 -0.34
C VAL A 64 4.03 -9.22 -0.60
N LEU A 65 3.40 -8.24 -1.24
CA LEU A 65 4.06 -6.98 -1.54
C LEU A 65 4.42 -6.22 -0.25
N ALA A 66 3.51 -6.17 0.73
CA ALA A 66 3.77 -5.48 2.00
C ALA A 66 4.91 -6.15 2.77
N ALA A 67 4.95 -7.49 2.79
CA ALA A 67 6.07 -8.22 3.38
C ALA A 67 7.39 -7.89 2.68
N LEU A 68 7.41 -7.77 1.34
CA LEU A 68 8.60 -7.35 0.60
C LEU A 68 9.03 -5.92 0.93
N ALA A 69 8.09 -4.97 0.98
CA ALA A 69 8.39 -3.57 1.23
C ALA A 69 8.91 -3.33 2.67
N ASN A 70 8.31 -4.01 3.65
CA ASN A 70 8.69 -3.91 5.06
C ASN A 70 10.13 -4.32 5.32
N GLU A 71 10.67 -5.28 4.56
CA GLU A 71 12.08 -5.71 4.63
C GLU A 71 13.06 -4.58 4.35
N PHE A 72 12.62 -3.56 3.61
CA PHE A 72 13.40 -2.38 3.27
C PHE A 72 12.91 -1.10 3.98
N GLY A 73 12.02 -1.25 4.97
CA GLY A 73 11.47 -0.12 5.73
C GLY A 73 10.48 0.74 4.95
N PHE A 74 9.85 0.19 3.90
CA PHE A 74 8.81 0.87 3.14
C PHE A 74 7.42 0.32 3.47
N ASP A 75 6.43 1.21 3.51
CA ASP A 75 5.02 0.83 3.58
C ASP A 75 4.38 0.77 2.19
N ILE A 76 3.46 -0.17 2.00
CA ILE A 76 2.62 -0.20 0.80
C ILE A 76 1.28 0.46 1.07
N ILE A 77 1.09 1.59 0.39
CA ILE A 77 -0.16 2.33 0.41
C ILE A 77 -0.90 2.03 -0.91
N PRO A 78 -2.13 1.51 -0.86
CA PRO A 78 -2.94 1.35 -2.05
C PRO A 78 -3.10 2.68 -2.77
N ARG A 79 -2.85 2.70 -4.08
CA ARG A 79 -3.11 3.89 -4.89
C ARG A 79 -4.62 4.02 -5.08
N VAL A 80 -5.23 4.96 -4.35
CA VAL A 80 -6.60 5.41 -4.61
C VAL A 80 -6.48 6.66 -5.46
N THR A 81 -6.87 6.60 -6.72
CA THR A 81 -6.99 7.81 -7.54
C THR A 81 -8.33 8.45 -7.18
N PRO A 82 -8.36 9.59 -6.47
CA PRO A 82 -9.62 10.26 -6.21
C PRO A 82 -10.24 10.74 -7.53
N PRO A 83 -11.58 10.80 -7.63
CA PRO A 83 -12.22 11.36 -8.79
C PRO A 83 -11.81 12.84 -8.95
N PRO A 84 -11.42 13.28 -10.15
CA PRO A 84 -11.04 14.66 -10.38
C PRO A 84 -12.23 15.59 -10.13
N GLN A 85 -11.93 16.81 -9.69
CA GLN A 85 -12.87 17.89 -9.47
C GLN A 85 -12.52 19.09 -10.37
N ALA A 86 -13.41 20.08 -10.46
CA ALA A 86 -13.07 21.34 -11.09
C ALA A 86 -11.90 21.99 -10.34
N LEU A 87 -10.88 22.51 -11.06
CA LEU A 87 -9.65 23.03 -10.46
C LEU A 87 -9.90 24.08 -9.38
N THR A 88 -10.88 24.97 -9.59
CA THR A 88 -11.27 25.98 -8.60
C THR A 88 -11.85 25.37 -7.33
N ALA A 89 -12.72 24.36 -7.46
CA ALA A 89 -13.29 23.65 -6.33
C ALA A 89 -12.22 22.86 -5.56
N SER A 90 -11.33 22.17 -6.28
CA SER A 90 -10.23 21.43 -5.68
C SER A 90 -9.26 22.35 -4.92
N LEU A 91 -8.93 23.51 -5.49
CA LEU A 91 -8.07 24.51 -4.84
C LEU A 91 -8.71 25.06 -3.55
N ILE A 92 -10.01 25.36 -3.58
CA ILE A 92 -10.75 25.82 -2.40
C ILE A 92 -10.72 24.75 -1.29
N ASN A 93 -10.91 23.47 -1.65
CA ASN A 93 -10.85 22.37 -0.70
C ASN A 93 -9.46 22.25 -0.06
N VAL A 94 -8.38 22.30 -0.85
CA VAL A 94 -7.01 22.31 -0.31
C VAL A 94 -6.81 23.48 0.67
N GLY A 95 -7.26 24.69 0.29
CA GLY A 95 -7.16 25.87 1.15
C GLY A 95 -7.89 25.72 2.47
N LYS A 96 -9.10 25.14 2.44
CA LYS A 96 -9.89 24.83 3.63
C LYS A 96 -9.17 23.85 4.56
N GLU A 97 -8.73 22.69 4.05
CA GLU A 97 -8.08 21.67 4.90
C GLU A 97 -6.76 22.18 5.50
N VAL A 98 -6.01 23.02 4.79
CA VAL A 98 -4.80 23.67 5.33
C VAL A 98 -5.16 24.67 6.44
N ALA A 99 -6.27 25.39 6.33
CA ALA A 99 -6.75 26.27 7.39
C ALA A 99 -7.17 25.47 8.63
N ASP A 100 -7.87 24.35 8.46
CA ASP A 100 -8.30 23.47 9.56
C ASP A 100 -7.08 22.87 10.30
N LEU A 101 -6.06 22.40 9.56
CA LEU A 101 -4.78 21.98 10.14
C LEU A 101 -4.07 23.11 10.92
N THR A 102 -4.08 24.33 10.38
CA THR A 102 -3.48 25.51 11.02
C THR A 102 -4.16 25.81 12.35
N ILE A 103 -5.50 25.75 12.39
CA ILE A 103 -6.29 25.94 13.62
C ILE A 103 -5.96 24.85 14.63
N ALA A 104 -5.95 23.57 14.23
CA ALA A 104 -5.67 22.46 15.13
C ALA A 104 -4.28 22.55 15.76
N VAL A 105 -3.25 22.90 14.97
CA VAL A 105 -1.89 23.11 15.48
C VAL A 105 -1.83 24.31 16.41
N HIS A 106 -2.48 25.42 16.07
CA HIS A 106 -2.48 26.62 16.91
C HIS A 106 -3.15 26.36 18.27
N GLN A 107 -4.28 25.66 18.27
CA GLN A 107 -4.99 25.28 19.50
C GLN A 107 -4.14 24.36 20.38
N ALA A 108 -3.51 23.34 19.78
CA ALA A 108 -2.66 22.39 20.50
C ALA A 108 -1.36 23.01 21.07
N LEU A 109 -0.97 24.20 20.60
CA LEU A 109 0.17 24.95 21.13
C LEU A 109 -0.25 25.98 22.19
N GLY A 110 -1.54 26.10 22.49
CA GLY A 110 -2.07 27.12 23.40
C GLY A 110 -1.53 27.06 24.82
N ASP A 111 -1.22 25.87 25.33
CA ASP A 111 -0.59 25.64 26.64
C ASP A 111 0.90 25.25 26.55
N ASN A 112 1.47 25.37 25.35
CA ASN A 112 2.84 24.98 25.01
C ASN A 112 3.16 23.49 25.30
N HIS A 113 2.12 22.63 25.37
CA HIS A 113 2.26 21.20 25.59
C HIS A 113 1.31 20.38 24.71
N VAL A 114 1.86 19.72 23.68
CA VAL A 114 1.04 18.86 22.80
C VAL A 114 0.83 17.48 23.42
N SER A 115 -0.39 17.23 23.89
CA SER A 115 -0.85 15.96 24.42
C SER A 115 -0.94 14.86 23.35
N THR A 116 -1.07 13.60 23.78
CA THR A 116 -1.28 12.46 22.88
C THR A 116 -2.58 12.59 22.07
N PHE A 117 -3.61 13.18 22.67
CA PHE A 117 -4.89 13.41 22.00
C PHE A 117 -4.75 14.44 20.87
N GLU A 118 -4.09 15.56 21.14
CA GLU A 118 -3.84 16.61 20.13
C GLU A 118 -2.93 16.12 19.01
N LYS A 119 -1.90 15.31 19.33
CA LYS A 119 -1.09 14.63 18.31
C LYS A 119 -1.95 13.77 17.39
N SER A 120 -2.94 13.07 17.94
CA SER A 120 -3.86 12.26 17.14
C SER A 120 -4.75 13.15 16.26
N GLN A 121 -5.29 14.25 16.79
CA GLN A 121 -6.10 15.19 16.01
C GLN A 121 -5.29 15.85 14.89
N ILE A 122 -4.08 16.33 15.17
CA ILE A 122 -3.19 16.90 14.16
C ILE A 122 -2.89 15.89 13.05
N ARG A 123 -2.67 14.61 13.40
CA ARG A 123 -2.46 13.55 12.40
C ARG A 123 -3.68 13.34 11.49
N VAL A 124 -4.89 13.43 12.04
CA VAL A 124 -6.13 13.36 11.24
C VAL A 124 -6.20 14.52 10.25
N GLU A 125 -5.92 15.75 10.68
CA GLU A 125 -5.94 16.92 9.78
C GLU A 125 -4.83 16.87 8.72
N ILE A 126 -3.64 16.37 9.07
CA ILE A 126 -2.58 16.12 8.09
C ILE A 126 -3.07 15.14 6.99
N ASP A 127 -3.79 14.09 7.38
CA ASP A 127 -4.34 13.12 6.42
C ASP A 127 -5.46 13.72 5.56
N HIS A 128 -6.25 14.65 6.08
CA HIS A 128 -7.22 15.41 5.27
C HIS A 128 -6.52 16.28 4.22
N VAL A 129 -5.47 17.02 4.62
CA VAL A 129 -4.66 17.83 3.70
C VAL A 129 -4.06 16.97 2.59
N ARG A 130 -3.45 15.82 2.93
CA ARG A 130 -2.90 14.88 1.93
C ARG A 130 -3.94 14.44 0.91
N LYS A 131 -5.11 14.00 1.37
CA LYS A 131 -6.21 13.59 0.49
C LYS A 131 -6.68 14.73 -0.42
N SER A 132 -6.76 15.95 0.10
CA SER A 132 -7.15 17.12 -0.71
C SER A 132 -6.13 17.43 -1.82
N LEU A 133 -4.83 17.25 -1.53
CA LEU A 133 -3.76 17.41 -2.51
C LEU A 133 -3.77 16.29 -3.55
N ASP A 134 -4.09 15.06 -3.16
CA ASP A 134 -4.27 13.96 -4.11
C ASP A 134 -5.42 14.23 -5.09
N VAL A 135 -6.54 14.80 -4.60
CA VAL A 135 -7.66 15.26 -5.45
C VAL A 135 -7.20 16.36 -6.41
N MET A 136 -6.39 17.30 -5.93
CA MET A 136 -5.85 18.37 -6.77
C MET A 136 -4.90 17.85 -7.85
N ASP A 137 -3.97 16.95 -7.53
CA ASP A 137 -3.08 16.31 -8.51
C ASP A 137 -3.89 15.52 -9.56
N ALA A 138 -4.89 14.76 -9.13
CA ALA A 138 -5.79 14.05 -10.05
C ALA A 138 -6.57 15.01 -10.96
N SER A 139 -7.05 16.14 -10.42
CA SER A 139 -7.78 17.17 -11.16
C SER A 139 -6.90 17.89 -12.18
N VAL A 140 -5.65 18.21 -11.83
CA VAL A 140 -4.66 18.82 -12.73
C VAL A 140 -4.31 17.88 -13.88
N ARG A 141 -4.17 16.58 -13.63
CA ARG A 141 -3.89 15.59 -14.68
C ARG A 141 -5.04 15.39 -15.66
N ALA A 142 -6.27 15.69 -15.25
CA ALA A 142 -7.47 15.50 -16.04
C ALA A 142 -7.87 16.74 -16.86
N ALA A 143 -7.34 17.92 -16.53
CA ALA A 143 -7.60 19.20 -17.20
C ALA A 143 -6.68 19.41 -18.40
#